data_AF-A0A6M6JRF8-F1
#
_entry.id   AF-A0A6M6JRF8-F1
#
_cell.length_a   1.000
_cell.length_b   1.000
_cell.length_c   1.000
_cell.angle_alpha   90.00
_cell.angle_beta   90.00
_cell.angle_gamma   90.00
#
_symmetry.space_group_name_H-M   'P 1'
#
loop_
_entity.id
_entity.type
_entity.pdbx_description
1 polymer ?
#
loop_
_entity_poly.entity_id
_entity_poly.type
_entity_poly.pdbx_seq_one_letter_code
_entity_poly.pdbx_strand_id
1 'polypeptide(L)'
;MTDVVVVGGGALGAATAWWLARSGRSVVLLEEGTTRLLRLAARGTTWSAHPSWTGDDDRALLADAVEAWGLLERQTGADLLTRRDAVDHTGGSSRCRPGEALQVRADHAVAALLAGATGHGAVLRYRSPVVAVEALDDRVEVRTAAGRIRARRAIVTSVRAATGPAVELHFRSRVPVGPATPLIAHHDPDLGPMRAVPCAQGHIAVGAGSGPRGTLGDLREHVRTWLPDLDVDRPEPVGPEAMSTGTCAVTVDRTGPVLTAVSTALGSVTTIARGRQLAEQALVGERPVARRARA
;
A
#
# COMPACT_ATOMS: atom_id res chain seq x y z
N MET A 1 22.24 -15.87 -14.26
CA MET A 1 22.12 -14.39 -14.22
C MET A 1 20.65 -14.06 -14.04
N THR A 2 20.30 -13.17 -13.11
CA THR A 2 18.91 -12.79 -12.83
C THR A 2 18.42 -11.80 -13.89
N ASP A 3 17.13 -11.81 -14.24
CA ASP A 3 16.56 -10.78 -15.13
C ASP A 3 16.46 -9.45 -14.40
N VAL A 4 15.78 -9.46 -13.25
CA VAL A 4 15.53 -8.24 -12.48
C VAL A 4 15.86 -8.45 -11.00
N VAL A 5 16.61 -7.51 -10.43
CA VAL A 5 16.75 -7.38 -8.98
C VAL A 5 15.86 -6.25 -8.47
N VAL A 6 15.01 -6.53 -7.49
CA VAL A 6 14.16 -5.54 -6.82
C VAL A 6 14.77 -5.22 -5.46
N VAL A 7 15.10 -3.97 -5.22
CA VAL A 7 15.66 -3.48 -3.94
C VAL A 7 14.55 -2.76 -3.17
N GLY A 8 14.27 -3.23 -1.96
CA GLY A 8 13.16 -2.80 -1.11
C GLY A 8 11.97 -3.77 -1.18
N GLY A 9 11.69 -4.45 -0.07
CA GLY A 9 10.60 -5.41 0.10
C GLY A 9 9.33 -4.84 0.74
N GLY A 10 9.13 -3.53 0.63
CA GLY A 10 7.87 -2.87 1.00
C GLY A 10 6.73 -3.18 0.01
N ALA A 11 5.55 -2.57 0.20
CA ALA A 11 4.36 -2.92 -0.58
C ALA A 11 4.56 -2.76 -2.10
N LEU A 12 5.16 -1.65 -2.55
CA LEU A 12 5.45 -1.41 -3.97
C LEU A 12 6.45 -2.43 -4.54
N GLY A 13 7.55 -2.70 -3.82
CA GLY A 13 8.57 -3.66 -4.24
C GLY A 13 8.04 -5.09 -4.29
N ALA A 14 7.26 -5.51 -3.30
CA ALA A 14 6.59 -6.82 -3.28
C ALA A 14 5.60 -6.96 -4.45
N ALA A 15 4.79 -5.94 -4.73
CA ALA A 15 3.87 -5.93 -5.87
C ALA A 15 4.60 -6.00 -7.21
N THR A 16 5.69 -5.26 -7.35
CA THR A 16 6.50 -5.26 -8.57
C THR A 16 7.15 -6.62 -8.79
N ALA A 17 7.72 -7.22 -7.73
CA ALA A 17 8.31 -8.56 -7.80
C ALA A 17 7.27 -9.63 -8.16
N TRP A 18 6.05 -9.54 -7.61
CA TRP A 18 4.96 -10.45 -7.97
C TRP A 18 4.61 -10.39 -9.45
N TRP A 19 4.42 -9.19 -10.02
CA TRP A 19 4.14 -9.03 -11.44
C TRP A 19 5.27 -9.51 -12.35
N LEU A 20 6.52 -9.18 -12.01
CA LEU A 20 7.69 -9.64 -12.75
C LEU A 20 7.80 -11.17 -12.75
N ALA A 21 7.72 -11.80 -11.58
CA ALA A 21 7.81 -13.25 -11.45
C ALA A 21 6.64 -13.95 -12.15
N ARG A 22 5.41 -13.43 -12.00
CA ARG A 22 4.21 -13.91 -12.71
C ARG A 22 4.35 -13.84 -14.23
N SER A 23 5.11 -12.87 -14.74
CA SER A 23 5.44 -12.76 -16.18
C SER A 23 6.55 -13.73 -16.65
N GLY A 24 7.06 -14.59 -15.76
CA GLY A 24 8.09 -15.58 -16.05
C GLY A 24 9.53 -15.07 -15.93
N ARG A 25 9.75 -13.89 -15.35
CA ARG A 25 11.08 -13.32 -15.13
C ARG A 25 11.74 -13.96 -13.92
N SER A 26 13.04 -14.19 -14.00
CA SER A 26 13.85 -14.53 -12.83
C SER A 26 14.06 -13.28 -11.98
N VAL A 27 13.53 -13.30 -10.75
CA VAL A 27 13.53 -12.14 -9.84
C VAL A 27 14.27 -12.47 -8.56
N VAL A 28 15.15 -11.56 -8.13
CA VAL A 28 15.69 -11.54 -6.77
C VAL A 28 15.18 -10.28 -6.08
N LEU A 29 14.46 -10.42 -4.98
CA LEU A 29 14.05 -9.30 -4.13
C LEU A 29 14.98 -9.23 -2.91
N LEU A 30 15.54 -8.05 -2.67
CA LEU A 30 16.41 -7.75 -1.54
C LEU A 30 15.72 -6.81 -0.58
N GLU A 31 15.68 -7.17 0.70
CA GLU A 31 15.11 -6.36 1.77
C GLU A 31 16.12 -6.26 2.92
N GLU A 32 16.33 -5.02 3.41
CA GLU A 32 17.24 -4.74 4.51
C GLU A 32 16.73 -5.32 5.84
N GLY A 33 15.42 -5.28 6.08
CA GLY A 33 14.82 -5.79 7.32
C GLY A 33 14.19 -7.18 7.19
N THR A 34 13.37 -7.54 8.18
CA THR A 34 12.37 -8.62 8.10
C THR A 34 11.02 -8.06 7.60
N THR A 35 11.07 -6.98 6.81
CA THR A 35 9.95 -6.12 6.36
C THR A 35 9.38 -5.22 7.47
N ARG A 36 9.73 -3.92 7.42
CA ARG A 36 9.21 -2.86 8.32
C ARG A 36 7.68 -2.78 8.32
N LEU A 37 7.04 -3.05 7.17
CA LEU A 37 5.58 -3.16 7.05
C LEU A 37 4.98 -4.34 7.83
N LEU A 38 5.67 -5.49 7.96
CA LEU A 38 5.21 -6.61 8.80
C LEU A 38 5.29 -6.28 10.30
N ARG A 39 6.12 -5.30 10.70
CA ARG A 39 6.17 -4.81 12.08
C ARG A 39 5.11 -3.75 12.37
N LEU A 40 4.75 -2.93 11.39
CA LEU A 40 3.68 -1.93 11.49
C LEU A 40 2.29 -2.57 11.39
N ALA A 41 2.17 -3.60 10.56
CA ALA A 41 1.07 -4.55 10.45
C ALA A 41 0.52 -5.08 11.79
N ALA A 42 1.40 -5.26 12.79
CA ALA A 42 1.01 -5.72 14.12
C ALA A 42 0.06 -4.74 14.86
N ARG A 43 -0.18 -3.54 14.31
CA ARG A 43 -1.09 -2.51 14.84
C ARG A 43 -2.31 -2.22 13.97
N GLY A 44 -2.70 -3.14 13.08
CA GLY A 44 -4.02 -3.07 12.44
C GLY A 44 -4.19 -2.06 11.32
N THR A 45 -3.11 -1.65 10.66
CA THR A 45 -3.15 -0.73 9.53
C THR A 45 -3.97 -1.30 8.37
N THR A 46 -4.84 -0.47 7.81
CA THR A 46 -5.63 -0.78 6.61
C THR A 46 -5.33 0.23 5.51
N TRP A 47 -5.31 -0.22 4.26
CA TRP A 47 -5.36 0.68 3.12
C TRP A 47 -6.81 0.81 2.68
N SER A 48 -7.24 2.04 2.43
CA SER A 48 -8.66 2.32 2.25
C SER A 48 -8.86 3.24 1.06
N ALA A 49 -9.84 2.95 0.23
CA ALA A 49 -10.28 3.84 -0.83
C ALA A 49 -11.78 4.09 -0.68
N HIS A 50 -12.13 5.37 -0.71
CA HIS A 50 -13.51 5.84 -0.70
C HIS A 50 -13.66 6.77 -1.90
N PRO A 51 -14.78 6.72 -2.64
CA PRO A 51 -14.88 7.50 -3.86
C PRO A 51 -14.76 9.02 -3.66
N SER A 52 -15.07 9.52 -2.46
CA SER A 52 -14.92 10.95 -2.10
C SER A 52 -13.51 11.35 -1.66
N TRP A 53 -12.60 10.39 -1.50
CA TRP A 53 -11.17 10.66 -1.28
C TRP A 53 -10.37 10.52 -2.57
N THR A 54 -10.94 9.88 -3.59
CA THR A 54 -10.26 9.54 -4.84
C THR A 54 -10.54 10.61 -5.87
N GLY A 55 -9.49 11.15 -6.49
CA GLY A 55 -9.65 12.00 -7.68
C GLY A 55 -10.14 11.18 -8.88
N ASP A 56 -10.63 11.86 -9.91
CA ASP A 56 -11.12 11.19 -11.13
C ASP A 56 -10.05 10.33 -11.82
N ASP A 57 -8.78 10.76 -11.75
CA ASP A 57 -7.62 10.04 -12.32
C ASP A 57 -7.34 8.69 -11.63
N ASP A 58 -7.86 8.47 -10.43
CA ASP A 58 -7.60 7.25 -9.65
C ASP A 58 -8.61 6.12 -9.94
N ARG A 59 -9.73 6.41 -10.61
CA ARG A 59 -10.81 5.42 -10.79
C ARG A 59 -10.38 4.22 -11.63
N ALA A 60 -9.71 4.46 -12.75
CA ALA A 60 -9.19 3.38 -13.60
C ALA A 60 -8.13 2.55 -12.85
N LEU A 61 -7.25 3.23 -12.12
CA LEU A 61 -6.21 2.57 -11.32
C LEU A 61 -6.80 1.72 -10.19
N LEU A 62 -7.91 2.14 -9.59
CA LEU A 62 -8.63 1.36 -8.59
C LEU A 62 -9.30 0.14 -9.21
N ALA A 63 -9.90 0.26 -10.40
CA ALA A 63 -10.46 -0.88 -11.10
C ALA A 63 -9.38 -1.93 -11.41
N ASP A 64 -8.23 -1.50 -11.93
CA ASP A 64 -7.06 -2.38 -12.16
C ASP A 64 -6.57 -3.04 -10.87
N ALA A 65 -6.58 -2.28 -9.77
CA ALA A 65 -6.18 -2.82 -8.47
C ALA A 65 -7.16 -3.88 -7.96
N VAL A 66 -8.47 -3.65 -8.08
CA VAL A 66 -9.50 -4.65 -7.70
C VAL A 66 -9.31 -5.96 -8.45
N GLU A 67 -9.08 -5.90 -9.77
CA GLU A 67 -8.81 -7.10 -10.57
C GLU A 67 -7.52 -7.81 -10.11
N ALA A 68 -6.45 -7.04 -9.89
CA ALA A 68 -5.16 -7.55 -9.47
C ALA A 68 -5.20 -8.19 -8.08
N TRP A 69 -5.90 -7.59 -7.12
CA TRP A 69 -6.13 -8.20 -5.80
C TRP A 69 -6.85 -9.53 -5.93
N GLY A 70 -7.94 -9.59 -6.72
CA GLY A 70 -8.64 -10.85 -6.96
C GLY A 70 -7.77 -11.93 -7.63
N LEU A 71 -6.83 -11.55 -8.50
CA LEU A 71 -5.84 -12.48 -9.05
C LEU A 71 -4.90 -13.04 -7.97
N LEU A 72 -4.45 -12.20 -7.05
CA LEU A 72 -3.58 -12.59 -5.96
C LEU A 72 -4.30 -13.46 -4.93
N GLU A 73 -5.54 -13.13 -4.58
CA GLU A 73 -6.39 -13.94 -3.69
C GLU A 73 -6.60 -15.34 -4.28
N ARG A 74 -6.96 -15.45 -5.58
CA ARG A 74 -7.07 -16.76 -6.25
C ARG A 74 -5.76 -17.55 -6.26
N GLN A 75 -4.63 -16.87 -6.34
CA GLN A 75 -3.33 -17.53 -6.34
C GLN A 75 -2.93 -18.03 -4.95
N THR A 76 -3.17 -17.22 -3.92
CA THR A 76 -2.62 -17.42 -2.56
C THR A 76 -3.62 -18.01 -1.57
N GLY A 77 -4.91 -17.96 -1.88
CA GLY A 77 -5.99 -18.30 -0.95
C GLY A 77 -6.21 -17.27 0.15
N ALA A 78 -5.50 -16.13 0.12
CA ALA A 78 -5.67 -15.07 1.11
C ALA A 78 -6.98 -14.30 0.88
N ASP A 79 -7.56 -13.80 1.97
CA ASP A 79 -8.65 -12.82 1.96
C ASP A 79 -8.05 -11.44 2.22
N LEU A 80 -8.05 -10.59 1.20
CA LEU A 80 -7.26 -9.35 1.16
C LEU A 80 -8.12 -8.12 0.98
N LEU A 81 -9.03 -8.14 0.00
CA LEU A 81 -9.82 -6.98 -0.43
C LEU A 81 -11.27 -7.12 0.01
N THR A 82 -11.72 -6.23 0.88
CA THR A 82 -13.11 -6.13 1.31
C THR A 82 -13.78 -4.94 0.63
N ARG A 83 -14.94 -5.18 0.01
CA ARG A 83 -15.86 -4.11 -0.39
C ARG A 83 -16.72 -3.71 0.80
N ARG A 84 -16.90 -2.40 0.97
CA ARG A 84 -17.68 -1.81 2.07
C ARG A 84 -18.56 -0.70 1.55
N ASP A 85 -19.56 -0.34 2.34
CA ASP A 85 -20.38 0.82 2.06
C ASP A 85 -19.56 2.10 2.24
N ALA A 86 -19.71 3.02 1.27
CA ALA A 86 -19.16 4.35 1.30
C ALA A 86 -20.21 5.32 1.86
N VAL A 87 -19.92 5.99 2.97
CA VAL A 87 -20.84 6.96 3.59
C VAL A 87 -20.21 8.34 3.57
N ASP A 88 -20.89 9.29 2.93
CA ASP A 88 -20.52 10.70 2.93
C ASP A 88 -21.37 11.47 3.95
N HIS A 89 -20.74 12.15 4.89
CA HIS A 89 -21.40 13.03 5.85
C HIS A 89 -21.05 14.50 5.58
N THR A 90 -22.00 15.24 5.01
CA THR A 90 -21.82 16.65 4.62
C THR A 90 -23.03 17.48 5.04
N GLY A 91 -22.79 18.60 5.73
CA GLY A 91 -23.83 19.58 6.07
C GLY A 91 -25.01 19.00 6.84
N GLY A 92 -24.78 18.04 7.75
CA GLY A 92 -25.81 17.38 8.55
C GLY A 92 -26.62 16.31 7.81
N SER A 93 -26.30 16.02 6.55
CA SER A 93 -26.90 14.94 5.77
C SER A 93 -25.90 13.80 5.54
N SER A 94 -26.42 12.57 5.42
CA SER A 94 -25.60 11.39 5.11
C SER A 94 -26.07 10.75 3.80
N ARG A 95 -25.13 10.45 2.91
CA ARG A 95 -25.38 9.68 1.68
C ARG A 95 -24.61 8.37 1.75
N CYS A 96 -25.31 7.25 1.61
CA CYS A 96 -24.71 5.92 1.54
C CYS A 96 -24.61 5.46 0.08
N ARG A 97 -23.49 4.83 -0.26
CA ARG A 97 -23.18 4.22 -1.56
C ARG A 97 -22.71 2.79 -1.33
N PRO A 98 -23.64 1.82 -1.41
CA PRO A 98 -23.36 0.45 -1.03
C PRO A 98 -22.24 -0.19 -1.86
N GLY A 99 -21.27 -0.81 -1.17
CA GLY A 99 -20.17 -1.55 -1.81
C GLY A 99 -19.18 -0.73 -2.67
N GLU A 100 -19.24 0.60 -2.65
CA GLU A 100 -18.35 1.47 -3.44
C GLU A 100 -17.00 1.77 -2.74
N ALA A 101 -16.87 1.50 -1.45
CA ALA A 101 -15.60 1.64 -0.73
C ALA A 101 -14.78 0.35 -0.77
N LEU A 102 -13.46 0.48 -0.74
CA LEU A 102 -12.51 -0.62 -0.75
C LEU A 102 -11.62 -0.55 0.47
N GLN A 103 -11.35 -1.72 1.06
CA GLN A 103 -10.38 -1.83 2.15
C GLN A 103 -9.49 -3.05 1.92
N VAL A 104 -8.18 -2.85 2.11
CA VAL A 104 -7.17 -3.91 2.04
C VAL A 104 -6.49 -4.03 3.40
N ARG A 105 -6.36 -5.26 3.88
CA ARG A 105 -5.56 -5.59 5.07
C ARG A 105 -4.08 -5.46 4.74
N ALA A 106 -3.45 -4.37 5.17
CA ALA A 106 -2.11 -3.99 4.73
C ALA A 106 -1.04 -5.05 5.05
N ASP A 107 -1.19 -5.69 6.21
CA ASP A 107 -0.33 -6.76 6.71
C ASP A 107 -0.40 -8.02 5.85
N HIS A 108 -1.61 -8.51 5.62
CA HIS A 108 -1.87 -9.68 4.80
C HIS A 108 -1.52 -9.42 3.33
N ALA A 109 -1.73 -8.19 2.84
CA ALA A 109 -1.44 -7.84 1.46
C ALA A 109 0.04 -7.96 1.11
N VAL A 110 0.95 -7.40 1.93
CA VAL A 110 2.39 -7.52 1.66
C VAL A 110 2.84 -8.98 1.77
N ALA A 111 2.37 -9.71 2.79
CA ALA A 111 2.69 -11.13 2.94
C ALA A 111 2.21 -11.96 1.73
N ALA A 112 0.98 -11.73 1.26
CA ALA A 112 0.42 -12.41 0.09
C ALA A 112 1.17 -12.05 -1.19
N LEU A 113 1.59 -10.80 -1.39
CA LEU A 113 2.40 -10.41 -2.54
C LEU A 113 3.75 -11.12 -2.57
N LEU A 114 4.44 -11.18 -1.43
CA LEU A 114 5.72 -11.89 -1.30
C LEU A 114 5.55 -13.40 -1.52
N ALA A 115 4.54 -14.01 -0.89
CA ALA A 115 4.21 -15.41 -1.09
C ALA A 115 3.83 -15.70 -2.55
N GLY A 116 3.08 -14.80 -3.18
CA GLY A 116 2.71 -14.88 -4.57
C GLY A 116 3.92 -14.80 -5.50
N ALA A 117 4.88 -13.91 -5.22
CA ALA A 117 6.11 -13.78 -5.98
C ALA A 117 6.96 -15.05 -5.86
N THR A 118 7.14 -15.58 -4.65
CA THR A 118 7.83 -16.85 -4.40
C THR A 118 7.13 -18.03 -5.06
N GLY A 119 5.79 -18.05 -5.09
CA GLY A 119 5.00 -19.05 -5.80
C GLY A 119 5.23 -19.06 -7.32
N HIS A 120 5.77 -17.97 -7.89
CA HIS A 120 6.25 -17.90 -9.28
C HIS A 120 7.77 -18.01 -9.42
N GLY A 121 8.48 -18.38 -8.35
CA GLY A 121 9.93 -18.63 -8.37
C GLY A 121 10.81 -17.42 -8.05
N ALA A 122 10.27 -16.31 -7.56
CA ALA A 122 11.10 -15.21 -7.06
C ALA A 122 11.90 -15.62 -5.82
N VAL A 123 13.17 -15.24 -5.77
CA VAL A 123 14.04 -15.46 -4.61
C VAL A 123 14.02 -14.23 -3.72
N LEU A 124 13.53 -14.39 -2.48
CA LEU A 124 13.51 -13.32 -1.48
C LEU A 124 14.74 -13.44 -0.57
N ARG A 125 15.47 -12.34 -0.35
CA ARG A 125 16.58 -12.26 0.59
C ARG A 125 16.35 -11.14 1.59
N TYR A 126 16.13 -11.53 2.84
CA TYR A 126 15.99 -10.61 3.97
C TYR A 126 17.35 -10.29 4.58
N ARG A 127 17.40 -9.26 5.45
CA ARG A 127 18.64 -8.83 6.13
C ARG A 127 19.78 -8.61 5.14
N SER A 128 19.44 -8.11 3.95
CA SER A 128 20.34 -7.94 2.82
C SER A 128 20.43 -6.46 2.44
N PRO A 129 20.95 -5.59 3.32
CA PRO A 129 21.12 -4.18 3.00
C PRO A 129 21.96 -4.03 1.72
N VAL A 130 21.40 -3.29 0.77
CA VAL A 130 22.07 -2.92 -0.47
C VAL A 130 22.87 -1.65 -0.23
N VAL A 131 24.17 -1.71 -0.46
CA VAL A 131 25.09 -0.59 -0.25
C VAL A 131 25.48 0.13 -1.55
N ALA A 132 25.27 -0.52 -2.70
CA ALA A 132 25.48 0.10 -4.01
C ALA A 132 24.66 -0.61 -5.10
N VAL A 133 24.21 0.16 -6.08
CA VAL A 133 23.60 -0.30 -7.32
C VAL A 133 24.34 0.40 -8.46
N GLU A 134 25.10 -0.36 -9.23
CA GLU A 134 25.98 0.18 -10.27
C GLU A 134 25.51 -0.30 -11.64
N ALA A 135 25.17 0.64 -12.52
CA ALA A 135 24.90 0.36 -13.92
C ALA A 135 26.22 0.08 -14.65
N LEU A 136 26.26 -1.03 -15.38
CA LEU A 136 27.28 -1.38 -16.36
C LEU A 136 26.62 -1.35 -17.75
N ASP A 137 27.40 -1.49 -18.82
CA ASP A 137 26.92 -1.31 -20.21
C ASP A 137 25.60 -2.04 -20.52
N ASP A 138 25.52 -3.34 -20.18
CA ASP A 138 24.36 -4.20 -20.50
C ASP A 138 23.65 -4.80 -19.26
N ARG A 139 24.09 -4.41 -18.06
CA ARG A 139 23.69 -5.08 -16.81
C ARG A 139 23.79 -4.17 -15.60
N VAL A 140 23.27 -4.62 -14.47
CA VAL A 140 23.43 -3.99 -13.16
C VAL A 140 24.17 -4.93 -12.23
N GLU A 141 25.07 -4.36 -11.44
CA GLU A 141 25.66 -5.03 -10.29
C GLU A 141 25.14 -4.41 -8.99
N VAL A 142 24.59 -5.25 -8.12
CA VAL A 142 24.09 -4.85 -6.80
C VAL A 142 25.00 -5.43 -5.73
N ARG A 143 25.49 -4.57 -4.84
CA ARG A 143 26.40 -4.94 -3.75
C ARG A 143 25.67 -4.96 -2.42
N THR A 144 25.87 -6.05 -1.70
CA THR A 144 25.42 -6.26 -0.31
C THR A 144 26.61 -6.70 0.54
N ALA A 145 26.45 -6.75 1.87
CA ALA A 145 27.47 -7.32 2.76
C ALA A 145 27.80 -8.79 2.44
N ALA A 146 26.83 -9.56 1.93
CA ALA A 146 27.01 -10.97 1.58
C ALA A 146 27.64 -11.19 0.18
N GLY A 147 27.88 -10.14 -0.59
CA GLY A 147 28.48 -10.22 -1.92
C GLY A 147 27.71 -9.46 -3.00
N ARG A 148 28.01 -9.80 -4.27
CA ARG A 148 27.53 -9.11 -5.47
C ARG A 148 26.48 -9.94 -6.21
N ILE A 149 25.46 -9.27 -6.74
CA ILE A 149 24.39 -9.86 -7.55
C ILE A 149 24.38 -9.17 -8.90
N ARG A 150 24.37 -9.96 -9.99
CA ARG A 150 24.29 -9.44 -11.36
C ARG A 150 22.92 -9.70 -11.95
N ALA A 151 22.30 -8.64 -12.47
CA ALA A 151 21.01 -8.67 -13.12
C ALA A 151 21.01 -7.88 -14.42
N ARG A 152 20.04 -8.10 -15.30
CA ARG A 152 19.86 -7.25 -16.51
C ARG A 152 19.30 -5.88 -16.14
N ARG A 153 18.44 -5.82 -15.11
CA ARG A 153 17.82 -4.60 -14.60
C ARG A 153 17.82 -4.57 -13.08
N ALA A 154 17.81 -3.38 -12.52
CA ALA A 154 17.50 -3.16 -11.11
C ALA A 154 16.33 -2.21 -10.96
N ILE A 155 15.44 -2.50 -10.02
CA ILE A 155 14.37 -1.61 -9.59
C ILE A 155 14.61 -1.29 -8.12
N VAL A 156 14.87 -0.03 -7.80
CA VAL A 156 15.05 0.45 -6.43
C VAL A 156 13.77 1.13 -5.99
N THR A 157 13.10 0.56 -4.98
CA THR A 157 11.87 1.11 -4.42
C THR A 157 12.15 1.77 -3.08
N SER A 158 11.60 2.96 -2.88
CA SER A 158 11.66 3.66 -1.60
C SER A 158 10.34 4.38 -1.34
N VAL A 159 10.18 4.86 -0.10
CA VAL A 159 9.01 5.61 0.31
C VAL A 159 9.47 6.95 0.84
N ARG A 160 8.84 8.02 0.36
CA ARG A 160 8.95 9.36 0.91
C ARG A 160 7.54 9.81 1.28
N ALA A 161 7.17 9.58 2.53
CA ALA A 161 5.84 9.95 3.03
C ALA A 161 5.57 11.44 2.77
N ALA A 162 4.37 11.76 2.33
CA ALA A 162 3.94 13.15 2.19
C ALA A 162 4.03 13.83 3.57
N THR A 163 4.79 14.93 3.65
CA THR A 163 4.87 15.76 4.85
C THR A 163 3.69 16.72 4.85
N GLY A 164 2.72 16.53 5.73
CA GLY A 164 1.57 17.42 5.91
C GLY A 164 0.99 17.28 7.33
N PRO A 165 0.17 18.24 7.80
CA PRO A 165 -0.36 18.27 9.16
C PRO A 165 -1.47 17.23 9.42
N ALA A 166 -1.50 16.14 8.66
CA ALA A 166 -2.48 15.10 8.84
C ALA A 166 -2.28 14.43 10.21
N VAL A 167 -3.37 14.32 10.96
CA VAL A 167 -3.41 13.66 12.26
C VAL A 167 -4.34 12.47 12.20
N GLU A 168 -3.99 11.38 12.89
CA GLU A 168 -4.82 10.19 13.00
C GLU A 168 -4.79 9.65 14.44
N LEU A 169 -5.98 9.29 14.94
CA LEU A 169 -6.19 8.64 16.23
C LEU A 169 -7.00 7.38 16.02
N HIS A 170 -6.66 6.31 16.73
CA HIS A 170 -7.42 5.06 16.73
C HIS A 170 -8.26 4.99 18.00
N PHE A 171 -9.56 4.73 17.83
CA PHE A 171 -10.51 4.70 18.92
C PHE A 171 -11.16 3.33 19.02
N ARG A 172 -11.27 2.79 20.23
CA ARG A 172 -12.06 1.59 20.45
C ARG A 172 -13.53 1.88 20.24
N SER A 173 -14.22 1.05 19.45
CA SER A 173 -15.66 1.16 19.30
C SER A 173 -16.40 0.47 20.44
N ARG A 174 -17.47 1.10 20.95
CA ARG A 174 -18.39 0.52 21.92
C ARG A 174 -19.43 -0.40 21.27
N VAL A 175 -19.63 -0.26 19.96
CA VAL A 175 -20.47 -1.14 19.14
C VAL A 175 -19.62 -2.09 18.30
N PRO A 176 -20.14 -3.27 17.89
CA PRO A 176 -19.39 -4.21 17.08
C PRO A 176 -18.87 -3.60 15.76
N VAL A 177 -17.58 -3.77 15.50
CA VAL A 177 -16.93 -3.42 14.23
C VAL A 177 -16.71 -4.71 13.43
N GLY A 178 -17.19 -4.74 12.20
CA GLY A 178 -17.16 -5.94 11.37
C GLY A 178 -17.16 -5.64 9.87
N PRO A 179 -17.36 -6.66 9.01
CA PRO A 179 -17.35 -6.49 7.55
C PRO A 179 -18.40 -5.50 7.01
N ALA A 180 -19.53 -5.36 7.72
CA ALA A 180 -20.59 -4.41 7.38
C ALA A 180 -20.32 -2.97 7.84
N THR A 181 -19.27 -2.72 8.63
CA THR A 181 -18.94 -1.35 9.06
C THR A 181 -18.50 -0.53 7.85
N PRO A 182 -19.13 0.64 7.59
CA PRO A 182 -18.83 1.47 6.42
C PRO A 182 -17.49 2.21 6.56
N LEU A 183 -17.00 2.73 5.43
CA LEU A 183 -15.98 3.78 5.42
C LEU A 183 -16.70 5.12 5.35
N ILE A 184 -16.37 6.03 6.26
CA ILE A 184 -17.06 7.32 6.34
C ILE A 184 -16.11 8.43 5.90
N ALA A 185 -16.55 9.23 4.93
CA ALA A 185 -15.96 10.51 4.56
C ALA A 185 -16.76 11.64 5.22
N HIS A 186 -16.06 12.60 5.80
CA HIS A 186 -16.67 13.79 6.41
C HIS A 186 -15.85 15.02 6.05
N HIS A 187 -16.50 16.17 5.96
CA HIS A 187 -15.81 17.43 5.82
C HIS A 187 -16.20 18.32 6.99
N ASP A 188 -15.19 18.74 7.75
CA ASP A 188 -15.33 19.72 8.81
C ASP A 188 -14.70 21.06 8.36
N PRO A 189 -15.33 22.22 8.61
CA PRO A 189 -14.77 23.51 8.22
C PRO A 189 -13.40 23.82 8.85
N ASP A 190 -13.15 23.34 10.07
CA ASP A 190 -11.95 23.66 10.84
C ASP A 190 -10.86 22.58 10.71
N LEU A 191 -11.25 21.31 10.60
CA LEU A 191 -10.33 20.17 10.45
C LEU A 191 -10.14 19.75 8.98
N GLY A 192 -10.95 20.26 8.06
CA GLY A 192 -10.92 19.92 6.65
C GLY A 192 -11.48 18.52 6.37
N PRO A 193 -10.96 17.81 5.34
CA PRO A 193 -11.44 16.47 4.99
C PRO A 193 -11.04 15.46 6.07
N MET A 194 -12.02 14.70 6.54
CA MET A 194 -11.90 13.69 7.58
C MET A 194 -12.33 12.31 7.06
N ARG A 195 -11.76 11.28 7.67
CA ARG A 195 -12.06 9.88 7.38
C ARG A 195 -12.27 9.10 8.68
N ALA A 196 -13.20 8.16 8.68
CA ALA A 196 -13.31 7.14 9.72
C ALA A 196 -13.34 5.76 9.05
N VAL A 197 -12.39 4.90 9.42
CA VAL A 197 -12.21 3.58 8.81
C VAL A 197 -12.06 2.50 9.87
N PRO A 198 -12.71 1.33 9.73
CA PRO A 198 -12.51 0.22 10.66
C PRO A 198 -11.09 -0.32 10.54
N CYS A 199 -10.40 -0.48 11.67
CA CYS A 199 -9.07 -1.08 11.76
C CYS A 199 -9.09 -2.27 12.75
N ALA A 200 -7.94 -2.89 13.00
CA ALA A 200 -7.92 -4.14 13.77
C ALA A 200 -8.45 -4.00 15.21
N GLN A 201 -8.77 -5.13 15.82
CA GLN A 201 -9.12 -5.23 17.25
C GLN A 201 -10.38 -4.42 17.63
N GLY A 202 -11.28 -4.18 16.67
CA GLY A 202 -12.54 -3.46 16.91
C GLY A 202 -12.38 -1.94 17.04
N HIS A 203 -11.30 -1.38 16.47
CA HIS A 203 -11.05 0.04 16.47
C HIS A 203 -11.57 0.72 15.19
N ILE A 204 -11.80 2.02 15.27
CA ILE A 204 -11.98 2.91 14.14
C ILE A 204 -10.81 3.89 14.12
N ALA A 205 -10.07 3.92 13.02
CA ALA A 205 -9.07 4.94 12.75
C ALA A 205 -9.76 6.18 12.20
N VAL A 206 -9.61 7.31 12.89
CA VAL A 206 -10.14 8.61 12.45
C VAL A 206 -8.98 9.52 12.12
N GLY A 207 -8.94 9.99 10.86
CA GLY A 207 -7.92 10.90 10.37
C GLY A 207 -8.52 12.21 9.90
N ALA A 208 -7.79 13.31 10.10
CA ALA A 208 -8.13 14.63 9.55
C ALA A 208 -7.00 15.16 8.66
N GLY A 209 -7.39 15.89 7.61
CA GLY A 209 -6.51 16.59 6.71
C GLY A 209 -6.02 17.94 7.25
N SER A 210 -5.49 18.78 6.36
CA SER A 210 -4.86 20.05 6.67
C SER A 210 -5.86 21.21 6.78
N GLY A 211 -6.81 21.12 7.71
CA GLY A 211 -7.67 22.25 8.08
C GLY A 211 -6.93 23.37 8.82
N PRO A 212 -7.57 24.53 9.06
CA PRO A 212 -7.00 25.62 9.86
C PRO A 212 -6.73 25.23 11.33
N ARG A 213 -7.40 24.20 11.85
CA ARG A 213 -7.04 23.44 13.05
C ARG A 213 -6.59 22.02 12.65
N GLY A 214 -5.84 21.35 13.51
CA GLY A 214 -5.25 20.05 13.13
C GLY A 214 -4.41 19.40 14.21
N THR A 215 -4.64 19.72 15.49
CA THR A 215 -3.98 19.00 16.57
C THR A 215 -4.70 17.69 16.85
N LEU A 216 -4.01 16.74 17.49
CA LEU A 216 -4.65 15.51 17.99
C LEU A 216 -5.78 15.83 18.99
N GLY A 217 -5.68 16.96 19.71
CA GLY A 217 -6.72 17.42 20.65
C GLY A 217 -8.00 17.88 19.94
N ASP A 218 -7.86 18.66 18.87
CA ASP A 218 -9.01 19.13 18.08
C ASP A 218 -9.74 17.94 17.44
N LEU A 219 -8.99 16.99 16.88
CA LEU A 219 -9.55 15.76 16.31
C LEU A 219 -10.33 14.95 17.37
N ARG A 220 -9.76 14.78 18.57
CA ARG A 220 -10.41 14.03 19.66
C ARG A 220 -11.73 14.68 20.08
N GLU A 221 -11.77 16.00 20.22
CA GLU A 221 -13.00 16.71 20.62
C GLU A 221 -14.08 16.62 19.55
N HIS A 222 -13.71 16.74 18.27
CA HIS A 222 -14.66 16.58 17.16
C HIS A 222 -15.29 15.18 17.14
N VAL A 223 -14.46 14.14 17.32
CA VAL A 223 -14.92 12.74 17.33
C VAL A 223 -15.97 12.49 18.42
N ARG A 224 -15.88 13.16 19.58
CA ARG A 224 -16.89 13.04 20.66
C ARG A 224 -18.29 13.38 20.18
N THR A 225 -18.41 14.38 19.30
CA THR A 225 -19.70 14.82 18.75
C THR A 225 -20.09 14.03 17.51
N TRP A 226 -19.12 13.76 16.63
CA TRP A 226 -19.38 13.12 15.34
C TRP A 226 -19.66 11.61 15.45
N LEU A 227 -18.92 10.90 16.31
CA LEU A 227 -18.98 9.44 16.45
C LEU A 227 -19.09 9.05 17.95
N PRO A 228 -20.27 9.23 18.58
CA PRO A 228 -20.45 9.09 20.04
C PRO A 228 -20.23 7.66 20.56
N ASP A 229 -20.26 6.66 19.68
CA ASP A 229 -19.99 5.26 20.01
C ASP A 229 -18.50 4.95 20.17
N LEU A 230 -17.60 5.90 19.90
CA LEU A 230 -16.16 5.73 20.08
C LEU A 230 -15.72 6.10 21.50
N ASP A 231 -14.79 5.33 22.06
CA ASP A 231 -14.15 5.64 23.34
C ASP A 231 -13.11 6.77 23.14
N VAL A 232 -13.59 8.00 23.22
CA VAL A 232 -12.76 9.20 23.05
C VAL A 232 -11.79 9.45 24.18
N ASP A 233 -11.90 8.77 25.33
CA ASP A 233 -11.06 9.05 26.49
C ASP A 233 -9.73 8.31 26.51
N ARG A 234 -9.60 7.27 25.67
CA ARG A 234 -8.39 6.47 25.54
C ARG A 234 -8.01 6.26 24.07
N PRO A 235 -7.77 7.35 23.30
CA PRO A 235 -7.33 7.20 21.92
C PRO A 235 -5.87 6.72 21.86
N GLU A 236 -5.58 5.87 20.89
CA GLU A 236 -4.21 5.45 20.59
C GLU A 236 -3.66 6.30 19.43
N PRO A 237 -2.58 7.07 19.64
CA PRO A 237 -1.97 7.84 18.56
C PRO A 237 -1.21 6.93 17.61
N VAL A 238 -1.24 7.29 16.33
CA VAL A 238 -0.61 6.50 15.27
C VAL A 238 0.44 7.32 14.55
N GLY A 239 1.64 6.73 14.40
CA GLY A 239 2.73 7.35 13.65
C GLY A 239 2.37 7.50 12.17
N PRO A 240 2.98 8.44 11.43
CA PRO A 240 2.70 8.66 10.02
C PRO A 240 2.76 7.40 9.15
N GLU A 241 3.59 6.45 9.54
CA GLU A 241 3.81 5.16 8.90
C GLU A 241 2.66 4.15 9.04
N ALA A 242 1.73 4.37 9.95
CA ALA A 242 0.60 3.49 10.22
C ALA A 242 -0.76 4.15 9.98
N MET A 243 -0.76 5.39 9.46
CA MET A 243 -1.97 6.10 9.04
C MET A 243 -2.68 5.36 7.91
N SER A 244 -4.01 5.38 7.90
CA SER A 244 -4.80 4.89 6.77
C SER A 244 -4.48 5.72 5.52
N THR A 245 -4.06 5.08 4.44
CA THR A 245 -3.65 5.77 3.22
C THR A 245 -4.71 5.62 2.13
N GLY A 246 -4.98 6.73 1.43
CA GLY A 246 -5.74 6.76 0.18
C GLY A 246 -4.90 6.21 -0.99
N THR A 247 -5.03 6.78 -2.18
CA THR A 247 -4.18 6.42 -3.32
C THR A 247 -2.74 6.87 -3.11
N CYS A 248 -1.79 6.14 -3.70
CA CYS A 248 -0.37 6.50 -3.66
C CYS A 248 0.11 6.97 -5.03
N ALA A 249 0.86 8.07 -5.06
CA ALA A 249 1.63 8.46 -6.22
C ALA A 249 2.97 7.73 -6.20
N VAL A 250 3.48 7.41 -7.39
CA VAL A 250 4.80 6.80 -7.58
C VAL A 250 5.52 7.59 -8.66
N THR A 251 6.63 8.23 -8.28
CA THR A 251 7.53 8.87 -9.24
C THR A 251 8.59 7.85 -9.64
N VAL A 252 8.81 7.68 -10.95
CA VAL A 252 9.80 6.74 -11.49
C VAL A 252 10.82 7.53 -12.29
N ASP A 253 12.09 7.28 -12.02
CA ASP A 253 13.23 7.73 -12.81
C ASP A 253 13.98 6.53 -13.40
N ARG A 254 14.58 6.72 -14.58
CA ARG A 254 15.37 5.68 -15.25
C ARG A 254 16.75 6.22 -15.60
N THR A 255 17.78 5.50 -15.12
CA THR A 255 19.16 5.68 -15.55
C THR A 255 19.69 4.36 -16.09
N GLY A 256 19.76 4.25 -17.42
CA GLY A 256 20.18 3.04 -18.11
C GLY A 256 19.34 1.81 -17.68
N PRO A 257 19.96 0.73 -17.18
CA PRO A 257 19.27 -0.47 -16.71
C PRO A 257 18.68 -0.37 -15.28
N VAL A 258 18.77 0.80 -14.62
CA VAL A 258 18.27 1.02 -13.25
C VAL A 258 17.01 1.89 -13.29
N LEU A 259 15.94 1.44 -12.65
CA LEU A 259 14.74 2.23 -12.35
C LEU A 259 14.73 2.54 -10.85
N THR A 260 14.50 3.81 -10.51
CA THR A 260 14.25 4.23 -9.12
C THR A 260 12.80 4.67 -9.00
N ALA A 261 12.05 4.07 -8.08
CA ALA A 261 10.65 4.37 -7.85
C ALA A 261 10.44 4.82 -6.40
N VAL A 262 9.90 6.02 -6.23
CA VAL A 262 9.60 6.61 -4.92
C VAL A 262 8.09 6.70 -4.76
N SER A 263 7.54 5.99 -3.77
CA SER A 263 6.13 6.09 -3.42
C SER A 263 5.89 7.16 -2.35
N THR A 264 4.74 7.83 -2.43
CA THR A 264 4.29 8.77 -1.40
C THR A 264 3.68 8.11 -0.16
N ALA A 265 3.47 6.79 -0.21
CA ALA A 265 2.88 6.02 0.88
C ALA A 265 3.58 4.67 1.06
N LEU A 266 3.48 4.10 2.27
CA LEU A 266 3.99 2.74 2.53
C LEU A 266 3.17 1.66 1.82
N GLY A 267 1.93 1.98 1.45
CA GLY A 267 1.05 1.18 0.63
C GLY A 267 -0.30 1.87 0.46
N SER A 268 -1.16 1.29 -0.36
CA SER A 268 -2.49 1.77 -0.71
C SER A 268 -3.26 0.65 -1.39
N VAL A 269 -4.58 0.81 -1.55
CA VAL A 269 -5.38 -0.09 -2.39
C VAL A 269 -4.82 -0.17 -3.81
N THR A 270 -4.27 0.93 -4.35
CA THR A 270 -3.74 0.99 -5.72
C THR A 270 -2.31 0.46 -5.88
N THR A 271 -1.63 0.10 -4.79
CA THR A 271 -0.20 -0.28 -4.83
C THR A 271 0.06 -1.48 -5.74
N ILE A 272 -0.85 -2.46 -5.79
CA ILE A 272 -0.69 -3.64 -6.63
C ILE A 272 -0.73 -3.30 -8.14
N ALA A 273 -1.54 -2.31 -8.53
CA ALA A 273 -1.61 -1.81 -9.90
C ALA A 273 -0.40 -0.94 -10.24
N ARG A 274 0.08 -0.11 -9.29
CA ARG A 274 1.35 0.64 -9.44
C ARG A 274 2.55 -0.30 -9.61
N GLY A 275 2.58 -1.42 -8.90
CA GLY A 275 3.60 -2.45 -9.08
C GLY A 275 3.60 -3.05 -10.49
N ARG A 276 2.42 -3.21 -11.11
CA ARG A 276 2.30 -3.63 -12.51
C ARG A 276 2.92 -2.62 -13.46
N GLN A 277 2.54 -1.35 -13.31
CA GLN A 277 3.07 -0.26 -14.13
C GLN A 277 4.60 -0.19 -14.04
N LEU A 278 5.16 -0.32 -12.83
CA LEU A 278 6.62 -0.33 -12.63
C LEU A 278 7.29 -1.56 -13.27
N ALA A 279 6.68 -2.75 -13.16
CA ALA A 279 7.16 -3.96 -13.81
C ALA A 279 7.15 -3.83 -15.34
N GLU A 280 6.06 -3.33 -15.93
CA GLU A 280 5.93 -3.11 -17.37
C GLU A 280 6.96 -2.10 -17.87
N GLN A 281 7.14 -0.99 -17.15
CA GLN A 281 8.20 -0.02 -17.46
C GLN A 281 9.57 -0.70 -17.47
N ALA A 282 9.92 -1.47 -16.43
CA ALA A 282 11.22 -2.13 -16.34
C ALA A 282 11.52 -3.07 -17.53
N LEU A 283 10.50 -3.64 -18.15
CA LEU A 283 10.60 -4.57 -19.28
C LEU A 283 10.51 -3.93 -20.66
N VAL A 284 10.31 -2.61 -20.77
CA VAL A 284 10.29 -1.91 -22.06
C VAL A 284 11.57 -2.20 -22.84
N GLY A 285 11.41 -2.70 -24.08
CA GLY A 285 12.50 -3.09 -24.97
C GLY A 285 12.95 -4.55 -24.86
N GLU A 286 12.34 -5.36 -23.99
CA GLU A 286 12.65 -6.79 -23.89
C GLU A 286 11.68 -7.68 -24.70
N ARG A 287 12.18 -8.80 -25.23
CA ARG A 287 11.32 -9.81 -25.89
C ARG A 287 10.40 -10.49 -24.84
N PRO A 288 9.15 -10.81 -25.20
CA PRO A 288 8.26 -11.59 -24.33
C PRO A 288 8.89 -12.94 -23.96
N VAL A 289 8.73 -13.35 -22.70
CA VAL A 289 9.13 -14.70 -22.27
C VAL A 289 8.07 -15.67 -22.81
N ALA A 290 8.49 -16.71 -23.53
CA ALA A 290 7.58 -17.76 -23.95
C ALA A 290 6.96 -18.41 -22.70
N ARG A 291 5.62 -18.39 -22.59
CA ARG A 291 4.91 -19.05 -21.48
C ARG A 291 5.30 -20.53 -21.48
N ARG A 292 5.98 -20.98 -20.43
CA ARG A 292 6.17 -22.42 -20.20
C ARG A 292 4.79 -23.01 -19.93
N ALA A 293 4.31 -23.87 -20.83
CA ALA A 293 3.13 -24.67 -20.59
C ALA A 293 3.35 -25.44 -19.28
N ARG A 294 2.42 -25.30 -18.33
CA ARG A 294 2.41 -26.14 -17.14
C ARG A 294 2.14 -27.57 -17.62
N ALA A 295 3.10 -28.47 -17.37
CA ALA A 295 2.90 -29.91 -17.46
C ALA A 295 2.06 -30.40 -16.28
#